data_AF-A0A9E1JPI3-F1
#
_entry.id   AF-A0A9E1JPI3-F1
#
_cell.length_a   1.000
_cell.length_b   1.000
_cell.length_c   1.000
_cell.angle_alpha   90.00
_cell.angle_beta   90.00
_cell.angle_gamma   90.00
#
_symmetry.space_group_name_H-M   'P 1'
#
loop_
_entity.id
_entity.type
_entity.pdbx_description
1 polymer ?
#
loop_
_entity_poly.entity_id
_entity_poly.type
_entity_poly.pdbx_seq_one_letter_code
_entity_poly.pdbx_strand_id
1 'polypeptide(L)'
;MIMERLVQLETLIARNQERFYKIGQALKEIRDNRLYKLALFDTFEAYTRARWDMGKAHAYRLIKSYEVIYNLSPIGDKLPANESQIRSLARLDSLEQRRIWKAIINNGMELTALNIKKFIATQKAPSENKPDLTERISAEYMAAVQAMVEQVRVAQHDHWQKTSRQAALLWNRVIREKIQSKKTCNG
;
A
#
# COMPACT_ATOMS: atom_id res chain seq x y z
N MET A 1 0.44 42.66 20.25
CA MET A 1 0.16 43.16 18.89
C MET A 1 0.85 42.34 17.78
N ILE A 2 2.19 42.21 17.70
CA ILE A 2 2.84 41.39 16.66
C ILE A 2 2.68 39.87 16.90
N MET A 3 2.82 39.43 18.15
CA MET A 3 2.70 38.01 18.54
C MET A 3 1.28 37.45 18.30
N GLU A 4 0.26 38.26 18.52
CA GLU A 4 -1.14 37.91 18.26
C GLU A 4 -1.41 37.73 16.76
N ARG A 5 -0.83 38.60 15.93
CA ARG A 5 -0.94 38.47 14.47
C ARG A 5 -0.23 37.22 13.94
N LEU A 6 0.94 36.87 14.48
CA LEU A 6 1.64 35.64 14.13
C LEU A 6 0.78 34.40 14.44
N VAL A 7 0.23 34.31 15.65
CA VAL A 7 -0.62 33.18 16.07
C VAL A 7 -1.87 33.06 15.19
N GLN A 8 -2.50 34.18 14.81
CA GLN A 8 -3.63 34.18 13.86
C GLN A 8 -3.24 33.60 12.49
N LEU A 9 -2.08 34.00 11.96
CA LEU A 9 -1.58 33.53 10.67
C LEU A 9 -1.20 32.04 10.75
N GLU A 10 -0.56 31.60 11.82
CA GLU A 10 -0.23 30.18 12.05
C GLU A 10 -1.49 29.31 12.19
N THR A 11 -2.51 29.81 12.88
CA THR A 11 -3.81 29.14 12.98
C THR A 11 -4.48 29.00 11.62
N LEU A 12 -4.42 30.06 10.79
CA LEU A 12 -4.93 30.02 9.42
C LEU A 12 -4.16 28.99 8.58
N ILE A 13 -2.84 28.95 8.69
CA ILE A 13 -2.00 27.96 7.99
C ILE A 13 -2.40 26.55 8.43
N ALA A 14 -2.45 26.28 9.74
CA ALA A 14 -2.79 24.96 10.29
C ALA A 14 -4.16 24.46 9.79
N ARG A 15 -5.20 25.31 9.81
CA ARG A 15 -6.55 24.94 9.33
C ARG A 15 -6.58 24.59 7.84
N ASN A 16 -5.71 25.22 7.03
CA ASN A 16 -5.66 24.96 5.59
C ASN A 16 -4.74 23.79 5.23
N GLN A 17 -3.77 23.46 6.09
CA GLN A 17 -2.87 22.32 5.89
C GLN A 17 -3.60 20.99 5.82
N GLU A 18 -4.79 20.85 6.42
CA GLU A 18 -5.61 19.64 6.33
C GLU A 18 -6.47 19.54 5.06
N ARG A 19 -6.65 20.62 4.30
CA ARG A 19 -7.60 20.62 3.16
C ARG A 19 -7.21 19.64 2.06
N PHE A 20 -5.91 19.38 1.88
CA PHE A 20 -5.39 18.52 0.81
C PHE A 20 -5.97 17.10 0.84
N TYR A 21 -6.15 16.47 2.01
CA TYR A 21 -6.71 15.11 2.08
C TYR A 21 -8.22 15.10 1.88
N LYS A 22 -8.94 16.16 2.27
CA LYS A 22 -10.37 16.32 1.96
C LYS A 22 -10.59 16.48 0.45
N ILE A 23 -9.73 17.24 -0.22
CA ILE A 23 -9.71 17.32 -1.69
C ILE A 23 -9.39 15.94 -2.27
N GLY A 24 -8.40 15.24 -1.71
CA GLY A 24 -8.06 13.87 -2.10
C GLY A 24 -9.23 12.89 -2.00
N GLN A 25 -10.01 12.97 -0.91
CA GLN A 25 -11.22 12.18 -0.70
C GLN A 25 -12.26 12.44 -1.80
N ALA A 26 -12.58 13.71 -2.05
CA ALA A 26 -13.55 14.10 -3.08
C ALA A 26 -13.08 13.69 -4.49
N LEU A 27 -11.81 13.91 -4.81
CA LEU A 27 -11.22 13.48 -6.08
C LEU A 27 -11.28 11.96 -6.25
N LYS A 28 -11.04 11.20 -5.18
CA LYS A 28 -11.15 9.74 -5.19
C LYS A 28 -12.58 9.31 -5.47
N GLU A 29 -13.56 9.91 -4.80
CA GLU A 29 -14.98 9.60 -5.00
C GLU A 29 -15.42 9.92 -6.43
N ILE A 30 -15.06 11.10 -6.96
CA ILE A 30 -15.33 11.49 -8.35
C ILE A 30 -14.74 10.49 -9.33
N ARG A 31 -13.49 10.06 -9.10
CA ARG A 31 -12.78 9.12 -9.99
C ARG A 31 -13.40 7.73 -9.95
N ASP A 32 -13.57 7.18 -8.75
CA ASP A 32 -13.95 5.78 -8.55
C ASP A 32 -15.41 5.54 -8.95
N ASN A 33 -16.29 6.51 -8.71
CA ASN A 33 -17.69 6.47 -9.14
C ASN A 33 -17.90 7.05 -10.56
N ARG A 34 -16.82 7.42 -11.26
CA ARG A 34 -16.85 8.01 -12.61
C ARG A 34 -17.75 9.26 -12.74
N LEU A 35 -17.92 10.04 -11.68
CA LEU A 35 -18.81 11.23 -11.66
C LEU A 35 -18.38 12.32 -12.64
N TYR A 36 -17.11 12.32 -13.05
CA TYR A 36 -16.61 13.22 -14.12
C TYR A 36 -17.34 13.01 -15.45
N LYS A 37 -17.95 11.85 -15.69
CA LYS A 37 -18.79 11.57 -16.86
C LYS A 37 -20.08 12.39 -16.88
N LEU A 38 -20.66 12.69 -15.71
CA LEU A 38 -21.85 13.55 -15.60
C LEU A 38 -21.56 14.99 -16.07
N ALA A 39 -20.30 15.41 -15.94
CA ALA A 39 -19.81 16.68 -16.44
C ALA A 39 -19.29 16.62 -17.89
N LEU A 40 -19.59 15.53 -18.62
CA LEU A 40 -19.25 15.29 -20.03
C LEU A 40 -17.75 15.18 -20.33
N PHE A 41 -16.95 14.64 -19.40
CA PHE A 41 -15.53 14.37 -19.64
C PHE A 41 -15.25 12.89 -19.93
N ASP A 42 -14.37 12.64 -20.89
CA ASP A 42 -13.99 11.29 -21.28
C ASP A 42 -13.11 10.58 -20.26
N THR A 43 -12.21 11.33 -19.63
CA THR A 43 -11.26 10.82 -18.64
C THR A 43 -11.28 11.69 -17.39
N PHE A 44 -10.92 11.08 -16.25
CA PHE A 44 -10.79 11.79 -14.99
C PHE A 44 -9.72 12.90 -15.09
N GLU A 45 -8.62 12.65 -15.80
CA GLU A 45 -7.54 13.61 -15.97
C GLU A 45 -7.94 14.83 -16.80
N ALA A 46 -8.74 14.63 -17.85
CA ALA A 46 -9.29 15.75 -18.62
C ALA A 46 -10.20 16.62 -17.74
N TYR A 47 -11.04 15.97 -16.91
CA TYR A 47 -11.88 16.64 -15.93
C TYR A 47 -11.07 17.46 -14.91
N THR A 48 -10.05 16.86 -14.28
CA THR A 48 -9.27 17.58 -13.25
C THR A 48 -8.48 18.75 -13.83
N ARG A 49 -7.98 18.60 -15.05
CA ARG A 49 -7.30 19.69 -15.75
C ARG A 49 -8.26 20.82 -16.10
N ALA A 50 -9.39 20.52 -16.72
CA ALA A 50 -10.31 21.55 -17.20
C ALA A 50 -11.07 22.26 -16.06
N ARG A 51 -11.47 21.55 -15.00
CA ARG A 51 -12.28 22.12 -13.91
C ARG A 51 -11.46 22.77 -12.81
N TRP A 52 -10.25 22.28 -12.56
CA TRP A 52 -9.48 22.63 -11.37
C TRP A 52 -8.04 23.06 -11.67
N ASP A 53 -7.65 23.13 -12.94
CA ASP A 53 -6.26 23.36 -13.37
C ASP A 53 -5.26 22.38 -12.71
N MET A 54 -5.73 21.16 -12.42
CA MET A 54 -4.92 20.14 -11.76
C MET A 54 -4.43 19.10 -12.77
N GLY A 55 -3.11 19.05 -12.95
CA GLY A 55 -2.46 17.98 -13.69
C GLY A 55 -2.64 16.61 -13.02
N LYS A 56 -2.59 15.54 -13.82
CA LYS A 56 -2.73 14.13 -13.38
C LYS A 56 -1.92 13.83 -12.12
N ALA A 57 -0.61 14.10 -12.14
CA ALA A 57 0.27 13.78 -11.01
C ALA A 57 -0.19 14.45 -9.70
N HIS A 58 -0.67 15.69 -9.77
CA HIS A 58 -1.16 16.40 -8.58
C HIS A 58 -2.44 15.77 -8.05
N ALA A 59 -3.43 15.52 -8.92
CA ALA A 59 -4.71 14.92 -8.53
C ALA A 59 -4.51 13.54 -7.87
N TYR A 60 -3.70 12.67 -8.48
CA TYR A 60 -3.42 11.35 -7.93
C TYR A 60 -2.61 11.40 -6.64
N ARG A 61 -1.72 12.39 -6.47
CA ARG A 61 -0.99 12.61 -5.21
C ARG A 61 -1.93 12.98 -4.07
N LEU A 62 -2.92 13.85 -4.31
CA LEU A 62 -3.94 14.20 -3.31
C LEU A 62 -4.80 13.00 -2.92
N ILE A 63 -5.23 12.20 -3.91
CA ILE A 63 -5.92 10.93 -3.66
C ILE A 63 -5.05 10.01 -2.80
N LYS A 64 -3.77 9.86 -3.15
CA LYS A 64 -2.85 9.01 -2.39
C LYS A 64 -2.67 9.51 -0.96
N SER A 65 -2.64 10.82 -0.77
CA SER A 65 -2.56 11.40 0.56
C SER A 65 -3.76 11.02 1.44
N TYR A 66 -4.97 11.10 0.88
CA TYR A 66 -6.18 10.64 1.57
C TYR A 66 -6.11 9.15 1.92
N GLU A 67 -5.69 8.30 0.97
CA GLU A 67 -5.55 6.86 1.23
C GLU A 67 -4.61 6.55 2.40
N VAL A 68 -3.49 7.28 2.51
CA VAL A 68 -2.56 7.13 3.64
C VAL A 68 -3.24 7.54 4.94
N ILE A 69 -3.90 8.70 5.01
CA ILE A 69 -4.60 9.13 6.23
C ILE A 69 -5.67 8.12 6.63
N TYR A 70 -6.48 7.68 5.67
CA TYR A 70 -7.52 6.69 5.92
C TYR A 70 -6.95 5.37 6.47
N ASN A 71 -5.82 4.92 5.92
CA ASN A 71 -5.10 3.74 6.42
C ASN A 71 -4.50 3.92 7.82
N LEU A 72 -4.11 5.14 8.19
CA LEU A 72 -3.50 5.46 9.49
C LEU A 72 -4.53 5.79 10.58
N SER A 73 -5.74 6.22 10.23
CA SER A 73 -6.81 6.60 11.16
C SER A 73 -7.09 5.55 12.25
N PRO A 74 -7.07 4.23 11.99
CA PRO A 74 -7.28 3.22 13.04
C PRO A 74 -6.10 3.06 14.02
N ILE A 75 -4.93 3.63 13.75
CA ILE A 75 -3.72 3.46 14.57
C ILE A 75 -3.69 4.43 15.75
N GLY A 76 -4.42 5.53 15.68
CA GLY A 76 -4.58 6.51 16.76
C GLY A 76 -4.95 7.90 16.25
N ASP A 77 -5.14 8.84 17.19
CA ASP A 77 -5.64 10.19 16.87
C ASP A 77 -4.59 11.11 16.24
N LYS A 78 -3.29 10.78 16.40
CA LYS A 78 -2.19 11.55 15.80
C LYS A 78 -1.99 11.13 14.35
N LEU A 79 -2.41 12.00 13.43
CA LEU A 79 -2.26 11.83 11.98
C LEU A 79 -1.22 12.80 11.40
N PRO A 80 -0.63 12.48 10.23
CA PRO A 80 0.19 13.44 9.52
C PRO A 80 -0.60 14.72 9.20
N ALA A 81 -0.07 15.87 9.60
CA ALA A 81 -0.71 17.18 9.51
C ALA A 81 -0.65 17.81 8.12
N ASN A 82 0.31 17.42 7.26
CA ASN A 82 0.48 18.02 5.94
C ASN A 82 0.98 17.04 4.87
N GLU A 83 0.83 17.44 3.61
CA GLU A 83 1.18 16.62 2.44
C GLU A 83 2.66 16.20 2.42
N SER A 84 3.57 17.07 2.90
CA SER A 84 5.01 16.76 2.95
C SER A 84 5.33 15.58 3.86
N GLN A 85 4.69 15.50 5.04
CA GLN A 85 4.84 14.35 5.95
C GLN A 85 4.29 13.06 5.30
N ILE A 86 3.13 13.17 4.65
CA ILE A 86 2.47 12.02 4.00
C ILE A 86 3.27 11.51 2.81
N ARG A 87 3.91 12.39 2.05
CA ARG A 87 4.66 12.01 0.85
C ARG A 87 5.74 10.96 1.13
N SER A 88 6.34 11.00 2.32
CA SER A 88 7.33 10.00 2.76
C SER A 88 6.69 8.63 3.00
N LEU A 89 5.48 8.61 3.58
CA LEU A 89 4.72 7.39 3.87
C LEU A 89 4.03 6.81 2.63
N ALA A 90 3.62 7.66 1.69
CA ALA A 90 2.90 7.29 0.46
C ALA A 90 3.69 6.34 -0.46
N ARG A 91 5.01 6.22 -0.26
CA ARG A 91 5.92 5.32 -0.98
C ARG A 91 5.98 3.90 -0.40
N LEU A 92 5.37 3.68 0.76
CA LEU A 92 5.35 2.41 1.49
C LEU A 92 4.05 1.67 1.22
N ASP A 93 4.05 0.35 1.43
CA ASP A 93 2.81 -0.42 1.39
C ASP A 93 1.92 -0.12 2.62
N SER A 94 0.64 -0.50 2.56
CA SER A 94 -0.34 -0.15 3.61
C SER A 94 -0.01 -0.74 4.99
N LEU A 95 0.65 -1.90 5.06
CA LEU A 95 1.06 -2.51 6.33
C LEU A 95 2.29 -1.80 6.90
N GLU A 96 3.27 -1.52 6.04
CA GLU A 96 4.47 -0.75 6.40
C GLU A 96 4.12 0.65 6.89
N GLN A 97 3.19 1.34 6.23
CA GLN A 97 2.70 2.65 6.66
C GLN A 97 2.22 2.61 8.11
N ARG A 98 1.35 1.64 8.45
CA ARG A 98 0.81 1.48 9.81
C ARG A 98 1.90 1.13 10.82
N ARG A 99 2.78 0.18 10.47
CA ARG A 99 3.90 -0.25 11.32
C ARG A 99 4.84 0.92 11.65
N ILE A 100 5.28 1.64 10.62
CA ILE A 100 6.21 2.75 10.76
C ILE A 100 5.54 3.92 11.49
N TRP A 101 4.29 4.25 11.17
CA TRP A 101 3.58 5.33 11.85
C TRP A 101 3.39 5.05 13.34
N LYS A 102 3.03 3.81 13.70
CA LYS A 102 2.95 3.37 15.10
C LYS A 102 4.30 3.51 15.81
N ALA A 103 5.39 3.11 15.14
CA ALA A 103 6.73 3.25 15.70
C ALA A 103 7.13 4.73 15.89
N ILE A 104 6.79 5.61 14.95
CA ILE A 104 7.05 7.06 15.05
C ILE A 104 6.30 7.66 16.25
N ILE A 105 5.02 7.34 16.42
CA ILE A 105 4.21 7.81 17.55
C ILE A 105 4.81 7.33 18.88
N ASN A 106 5.20 6.06 18.96
CA ASN A 106 5.74 5.47 20.19
C ASN A 106 7.11 6.05 20.59
N ASN A 107 7.94 6.46 19.62
CA ASN A 107 9.24 7.07 19.89
C ASN A 107 9.13 8.54 20.32
N GLY A 108 7.94 9.16 20.25
CA GLY A 108 7.73 10.55 20.68
C GLY A 108 8.50 11.58 19.86
N MET A 109 9.00 11.23 18.68
CA MET A 109 9.80 12.13 17.85
C MET A 109 8.96 13.24 17.25
N GLU A 110 9.58 14.40 16.98
CA GLU A 110 8.91 15.47 16.25
C GLU A 110 8.53 15.04 14.83
N LEU A 111 7.26 15.23 14.49
CA LEU A 111 6.64 14.80 13.24
C LEU A 111 6.99 15.71 12.06
N THR A 112 8.26 16.11 11.90
CA THR A 112 8.68 16.86 10.71
C THR A 112 8.84 15.92 9.51
N ALA A 113 8.58 16.41 8.29
CA ALA A 113 8.74 15.60 7.08
C ALA A 113 10.16 15.04 6.92
N LEU A 114 11.17 15.81 7.37
CA LEU A 114 12.58 15.38 7.38
C LEU A 114 12.82 14.25 8.37
N ASN A 115 12.31 14.38 9.60
CA ASN A 115 12.48 13.37 10.64
C ASN A 115 11.78 12.06 10.25
N ILE A 116 10.55 12.14 9.71
CA ILE A 116 9.82 10.97 9.20
C ILE A 116 10.61 10.30 8.07
N LYS A 117 11.14 11.08 7.11
CA LYS A 117 11.96 10.55 6.01
C LYS A 117 13.23 9.86 6.52
N LYS A 118 13.93 10.46 7.49
CA LYS A 118 15.11 9.87 8.13
C LYS A 118 14.75 8.57 8.86
N PHE A 119 13.68 8.56 9.65
CA PHE A 119 13.22 7.38 10.36
C PHE A 119 12.90 6.21 9.41
N ILE A 120 12.19 6.49 8.31
CA ILE A 120 11.91 5.50 7.26
C ILE A 120 13.21 4.99 6.66
N ALA A 121 14.18 5.86 6.36
CA ALA A 121 15.48 5.46 5.82
C ALA A 121 16.28 4.60 6.81
N THR A 122 16.29 4.93 8.10
CA THR A 122 16.95 4.14 9.16
C THR A 122 16.29 2.77 9.33
N GLN A 123 14.96 2.68 9.26
CA GLN A 123 14.23 1.41 9.27
C GLN A 123 14.44 0.58 8.00
N LYS A 124 14.87 1.20 6.89
CA LYS A 124 15.18 0.53 5.62
C LYS A 124 16.66 0.16 5.45
N ALA A 125 17.60 0.83 6.12
CA ALA A 125 19.01 0.46 6.13
C ALA A 125 19.26 -0.86 6.89
N PRO A 126 20.24 -1.66 6.46
CA PRO A 126 20.02 -3.02 5.94
C PRO A 126 19.23 -3.92 6.91
N SER A 127 17.91 -3.88 6.78
CA SER A 127 17.06 -5.03 7.08
C SER A 127 16.10 -5.28 5.91
N GLU A 128 16.56 -5.05 4.68
CA GLU A 128 16.07 -5.79 3.52
C GLU A 128 16.89 -7.07 3.36
N ASN A 129 16.84 -7.92 4.39
CA ASN A 129 16.55 -9.31 4.16
C ASN A 129 15.21 -9.52 4.86
N LYS A 130 14.10 -9.47 4.12
CA LYS A 130 13.11 -10.53 4.37
C LYS A 130 13.98 -11.80 4.40
N PRO A 131 14.02 -12.58 5.49
CA PRO A 131 14.77 -13.83 5.41
C PRO A 131 14.27 -14.49 4.14
N ASP A 132 15.18 -14.83 3.23
CA ASP A 132 14.80 -15.57 2.07
C ASP A 132 14.27 -16.90 2.60
N LEU A 133 12.96 -16.95 2.84
CA LEU A 133 12.32 -18.11 3.43
C LEU A 133 12.30 -19.26 2.41
N THR A 134 12.78 -19.05 1.17
CA THR A 134 13.04 -20.16 0.23
C THR A 134 14.10 -21.12 0.76
N GLU A 135 14.98 -20.68 1.67
CA GLU A 135 15.92 -21.58 2.36
C GLU A 135 15.29 -22.32 3.54
N ARG A 136 14.11 -21.87 4.01
CA ARG A 136 13.44 -22.42 5.19
C ARG A 136 12.39 -23.46 4.78
N ILE A 137 12.88 -24.57 4.23
CA ILE A 137 12.08 -25.71 3.81
C ILE A 137 12.39 -26.90 4.72
N SER A 138 11.37 -27.57 5.27
CA SER A 138 11.61 -28.80 6.04
C SER A 138 12.08 -29.93 5.11
N ALA A 139 12.91 -30.84 5.62
CA ALA A 139 13.40 -31.97 4.84
C ALA A 139 12.24 -32.80 4.26
N GLU A 140 11.17 -32.97 5.03
CA GLU A 140 9.98 -33.71 4.63
C GLU A 140 9.22 -33.01 3.49
N TYR A 141 9.06 -31.69 3.57
CA TYR A 141 8.40 -30.93 2.51
C TYR A 141 9.23 -30.94 1.22
N MET A 142 10.56 -30.80 1.33
CA MET A 142 11.46 -30.88 0.17
C MET A 142 11.43 -32.25 -0.50
N ALA A 143 11.41 -33.32 0.30
CA ALA A 143 11.28 -34.69 -0.20
C ALA A 143 9.96 -34.89 -0.97
N ALA A 144 8.84 -34.38 -0.44
CA ALA A 144 7.55 -34.43 -1.13
C ALA A 144 7.55 -33.65 -2.44
N VAL A 145 8.17 -32.46 -2.47
CA VAL A 145 8.31 -31.66 -3.68
C VAL A 145 9.18 -32.37 -4.72
N GLN A 146 10.31 -32.95 -4.33
CA GLN A 146 11.19 -33.71 -5.23
C GLN A 146 10.49 -34.93 -5.81
N ALA A 147 9.74 -35.68 -4.99
CA ALA A 147 8.94 -36.81 -5.45
C ALA A 147 7.89 -36.37 -6.49
N MET A 148 7.21 -35.25 -6.26
CA MET A 148 6.26 -34.70 -7.21
C MET A 148 6.91 -34.27 -8.53
N VAL A 149 8.08 -33.60 -8.48
CA VAL A 149 8.86 -33.23 -9.67
C VAL A 149 9.27 -34.46 -10.47
N GLU A 150 9.63 -35.54 -9.78
CA GLU A 150 9.98 -36.81 -10.43
C GLU A 150 8.78 -37.43 -11.15
N GLN A 151 7.59 -37.39 -10.55
CA GLN A 151 6.37 -37.84 -11.24
C GLN A 151 6.08 -37.01 -12.50
N VAL A 152 6.39 -35.70 -12.49
CA VAL A 152 6.27 -34.86 -13.70
C VAL A 152 7.28 -35.28 -14.77
N ARG A 153 8.51 -35.64 -14.40
CA ARG A 153 9.49 -36.18 -15.36
C ARG A 153 9.05 -37.49 -15.97
N VAL A 154 8.55 -38.41 -15.15
CA VAL A 154 8.00 -39.71 -15.63
C VAL A 154 6.84 -39.47 -16.60
N ALA A 155 5.92 -38.57 -16.26
CA ALA A 155 4.80 -38.19 -17.12
C ALA A 155 5.25 -37.46 -18.41
N GLN A 156 6.40 -36.80 -18.42
CA GLN A 156 6.95 -36.22 -19.65
C GLN A 156 7.54 -37.30 -20.56
N HIS A 157 8.27 -38.26 -19.98
CA HIS A 157 8.86 -39.38 -20.71
C HIS A 157 7.82 -40.33 -21.29
N ASP A 158 6.68 -40.52 -20.61
CA ASP A 158 5.57 -41.31 -21.14
C ASP A 158 4.63 -40.51 -22.06
N HIS A 159 5.01 -39.28 -22.43
CA HIS A 159 4.22 -38.37 -23.27
C HIS A 159 2.81 -38.09 -22.74
N TRP A 160 2.65 -38.01 -21.42
CA TRP A 160 1.38 -37.73 -20.73
C TRP A 160 0.29 -38.78 -20.98
N GLN A 161 0.69 -40.03 -21.25
CA GLN A 161 -0.24 -41.12 -21.55
C GLN A 161 -1.00 -41.59 -20.30
N LYS A 162 -0.32 -41.65 -19.14
CA LYS A 162 -0.92 -42.11 -17.87
C LYS A 162 -1.45 -40.96 -17.02
N THR A 163 -0.79 -39.81 -17.06
CA THR A 163 -1.23 -38.58 -16.39
C THR A 163 -1.39 -37.51 -17.45
N SER A 164 -2.57 -36.93 -17.58
CA SER A 164 -2.75 -35.86 -18.56
C SER A 164 -2.10 -34.56 -18.08
N ARG A 165 -1.52 -33.81 -19.02
CA ARG A 165 -0.93 -32.48 -18.75
C ARG A 165 -1.94 -31.52 -18.12
N GLN A 166 -3.21 -31.61 -18.53
CA GLN A 166 -4.29 -30.77 -17.98
C GLN A 166 -4.58 -31.11 -16.52
N ALA A 167 -4.60 -32.40 -16.16
CA ALA A 167 -4.79 -32.84 -14.78
C ALA A 167 -3.65 -32.34 -13.88
N ALA A 168 -2.39 -32.45 -14.33
CA ALA A 168 -1.23 -31.95 -13.58
C ALA A 168 -1.32 -30.42 -13.31
N LEU A 169 -1.74 -29.64 -14.30
CA LEU A 169 -1.92 -28.19 -14.14
C LEU A 169 -3.10 -27.84 -13.21
N LEU A 170 -4.19 -28.61 -13.25
CA LEU A 170 -5.32 -28.45 -12.34
C LEU A 170 -4.87 -28.66 -10.89
N TRP A 171 -4.15 -29.75 -10.61
CA TRP A 171 -3.67 -30.03 -9.26
C TRP A 171 -2.62 -29.03 -8.76
N ASN A 172 -1.77 -28.49 -9.63
CA ASN A 172 -0.90 -27.37 -9.28
C ASN A 172 -1.68 -26.12 -8.86
N ARG A 173 -2.81 -25.84 -9.50
CA ARG A 173 -3.71 -24.75 -9.08
C ARG A 173 -4.31 -25.02 -7.71
N VAL A 174 -4.79 -26.24 -7.46
CA VAL A 174 -5.33 -26.64 -6.15
C VAL A 174 -4.28 -26.50 -5.04
N ILE A 175 -3.03 -26.90 -5.29
CA ILE A 175 -1.92 -26.74 -4.33
C ILE A 175 -1.69 -25.24 -4.04
N ARG A 176 -1.65 -24.40 -5.08
CA ARG A 176 -1.49 -22.95 -4.95
C ARG A 176 -2.63 -22.33 -4.13
N GLU A 177 -3.88 -22.72 -4.40
CA GLU A 177 -5.05 -22.24 -3.66
C GLU A 177 -4.98 -22.63 -2.19
N LYS A 178 -4.60 -23.87 -1.87
CA LYS A 178 -4.43 -24.33 -0.47
C LYS A 178 -3.30 -23.60 0.27
N ILE A 179 -2.22 -23.25 -0.41
CA ILE A 179 -1.13 -22.44 0.16
C ILE A 179 -1.61 -21.01 0.45
N GLN A 180 -2.49 -20.46 -0.41
CA GLN A 180 -2.99 -19.09 -0.31
C GLN A 180 -4.18 -18.94 0.65
N SER A 181 -4.96 -19.99 0.88
CA SER A 181 -6.08 -19.97 1.83
C SER A 181 -5.56 -19.94 3.28
N LYS A 182 -5.52 -18.74 3.89
CA LYS A 182 -5.37 -18.59 5.34
C LYS A 182 -6.51 -19.33 6.07
N LYS A 183 -6.18 -20.02 7.16
CA LYS A 183 -7.15 -20.54 8.15
C LYS A 183 -8.15 -19.44 8.56
N THR A 184 -9.38 -19.52 8.08
CA THR A 184 -10.55 -19.00 8.79
C THR A 184 -10.92 -20.02 9.85
N CYS A 185 -10.18 -20.06 10.96
CA CYS A 185 -10.67 -20.67 12.19
C CYS A 185 -9.74 -20.27 13.33
N ASN A 186 -10.29 -19.50 14.28
CA ASN A 186 -10.22 -19.75 15.71
C ASN A 186 -11.17 -18.72 16.36
N GLY A 187 -12.39 -19.18 16.64
CA GLY A 187 -13.13 -18.74 17.81
C GLY A 187 -12.59 -19.42 19.05
#